data_AF-A0A934ELY6-F1
#
_entry.id   AF-A0A934ELY6-F1
#
_cell.length_a   1.000
_cell.length_b   1.000
_cell.length_c   1.000
_cell.angle_alpha   90.00
_cell.angle_beta   90.00
_cell.angle_gamma   90.00
#
_symmetry.space_group_name_H-M   'P 1'
#
loop_
_entity.id
_entity.type
_entity.pdbx_description
1 polymer ?
#
loop_
_entity_poly.entity_id
_entity_poly.type
_entity_poly.pdbx_seq_one_letter_code
_entity_poly.pdbx_strand_id
1 'polypeptide(L)'
;MVGIVEDRPVILLGHKHDEPGRLAFVVSHEAGHVAVGDCAPDQPVVDEEEEIQDNDLIERRADQYARRVLVGSDTTPDIDGATPKDLARRAAELERSTGANASTLIFAWARHAPSSANYQTATLAVKALYRHVGARKQLRELFDQHVDLTAATETDRALLRCVYGEPERHEATV
;
A
#
# COMPACT_ATOMS: atom_id res chain seq x y z
N MET A 1 -3.05 -2.43 8.75
CA MET A 1 -2.75 -3.15 10.00
C MET A 1 -1.60 -4.10 9.74
N VAL A 2 -0.70 -4.14 10.70
CA VAL A 2 0.49 -4.98 10.69
C VAL A 2 0.77 -5.53 12.08
N GLY A 3 1.30 -6.75 12.16
CA GLY A 3 1.63 -7.39 13.43
C GLY A 3 2.65 -8.50 13.29
N ILE A 4 3.06 -9.08 14.43
CA ILE A 4 3.99 -10.22 14.49
C ILE A 4 3.22 -11.46 14.92
N VAL A 5 3.29 -12.52 14.12
CA VAL A 5 2.72 -13.85 14.41
C VAL A 5 3.85 -14.87 14.34
N GLU A 6 4.12 -15.57 15.45
CA GLU A 6 5.21 -16.56 15.52
C GLU A 6 6.55 -16.03 14.98
N ASP A 7 6.97 -14.85 15.45
CA ASP A 7 8.18 -14.13 15.02
C ASP A 7 8.21 -13.75 13.52
N ARG A 8 7.08 -13.84 12.82
CA ARG A 8 6.95 -13.44 11.41
C ARG A 8 6.08 -12.20 11.27
N PRO A 9 6.52 -11.19 10.50
CA PRO A 9 5.67 -10.03 10.21
C PRO A 9 4.54 -10.41 9.26
N VAL A 10 3.33 -9.95 9.59
CA VAL A 10 2.13 -10.13 8.79
C VAL A 10 1.50 -8.76 8.56
N ILE A 11 1.29 -8.42 7.29
CA ILE A 11 0.57 -7.22 6.87
C ILE A 11 -0.81 -7.65 6.37
N LEU A 12 -1.86 -7.11 6.97
CA LEU A 12 -3.24 -7.31 6.51
C LEU A 12 -3.71 -6.06 5.76
N LEU A 13 -4.02 -6.25 4.48
CA LEU A 13 -4.44 -5.16 3.59
C LEU A 13 -5.96 -5.18 3.38
N GLY A 14 -6.65 -4.21 3.98
CA GLY A 14 -8.02 -3.89 3.61
C GLY A 14 -8.04 -3.14 2.28
N HIS A 15 -8.28 -3.85 1.18
CA HIS A 15 -8.25 -3.23 -0.15
C HIS A 15 -9.67 -2.84 -0.63
N LYS A 16 -9.97 -1.53 -0.63
CA LYS A 16 -11.08 -0.93 -1.40
C LYS A 16 -10.61 -0.25 -2.69
N HIS A 17 -9.32 0.10 -2.76
CA HIS A 17 -8.71 0.94 -3.79
C HIS A 17 -7.81 0.13 -4.72
N ASP A 18 -8.04 0.18 -6.02
CA ASP A 18 -7.32 -0.63 -7.02
C ASP A 18 -6.13 0.11 -7.65
N GLU A 19 -5.82 1.31 -7.16
CA GLU A 19 -4.67 2.12 -7.58
C GLU A 19 -3.34 1.52 -7.06
N PRO A 20 -2.45 1.03 -7.94
CA PRO A 20 -1.20 0.38 -7.52
C PRO A 20 -0.30 1.29 -6.66
N GLY A 21 -0.19 2.57 -7.02
CA GLY A 21 0.64 3.52 -6.27
C GLY A 21 0.13 3.76 -4.84
N ARG A 22 -1.19 3.76 -4.63
CA ARG A 22 -1.77 3.92 -3.29
C ARG A 22 -1.49 2.70 -2.44
N LEU A 23 -1.75 1.52 -3.01
CA LEU A 23 -1.51 0.26 -2.33
C LEU A 23 -0.03 0.07 -1.99
N ALA A 24 0.88 0.39 -2.91
CA ALA A 24 2.31 0.33 -2.66
C ALA A 24 2.72 1.22 -1.49
N PHE A 25 2.12 2.41 -1.36
CA PHE A 25 2.34 3.29 -0.21
C PHE A 25 1.87 2.66 1.09
N VAL A 26 0.64 2.11 1.13
CA VAL A 26 0.11 1.41 2.31
C VAL A 26 1.01 0.25 2.70
N VAL A 27 1.35 -0.65 1.77
CA VAL A 27 2.25 -1.79 2.06
C VAL A 27 3.60 -1.33 2.61
N SER A 28 4.17 -0.27 2.03
CA SER A 28 5.47 0.25 2.47
C SER A 28 5.38 0.94 3.83
N HIS A 29 4.27 1.60 4.14
CA HIS A 29 3.99 2.19 5.43
C HIS A 29 3.92 1.11 6.52
N GLU A 30 3.13 0.07 6.30
CA GLU A 30 2.99 -1.07 7.22
C GLU A 30 4.33 -1.81 7.41
N ALA A 31 5.11 -1.99 6.34
CA ALA A 31 6.47 -2.51 6.42
C ALA A 31 7.41 -1.59 7.21
N GLY A 32 7.14 -0.28 7.22
CA GLY A 32 7.84 0.70 8.04
C GLY A 32 7.70 0.43 9.53
N HIS A 33 6.48 0.18 10.03
CA HIS A 33 6.25 -0.20 11.42
C HIS A 33 7.06 -1.43 11.83
N VAL A 34 7.10 -2.46 10.98
CA VAL A 34 7.93 -3.66 11.22
C VAL A 34 9.41 -3.28 11.29
N ALA A 35 9.89 -2.51 10.31
CA ALA A 35 11.30 -2.17 10.19
C ALA A 35 11.82 -1.30 11.34
N VAL A 36 10.97 -0.45 11.92
CA VAL A 36 11.35 0.41 13.06
C VAL A 36 11.00 -0.20 14.43
N GLY A 37 10.43 -1.39 14.46
CA GLY A 37 10.12 -2.13 15.68
C GLY A 37 8.87 -1.63 16.42
N ASP A 38 7.90 -1.07 15.69
CA ASP A 38 6.64 -0.60 16.27
C ASP A 38 5.66 -1.76 16.56
N CYS A 39 5.90 -2.93 15.97
CA CYS A 39 5.08 -4.13 16.19
C CYS A 39 5.78 -5.10 17.16
N ALA A 40 5.01 -5.71 18.05
CA ALA A 40 5.44 -6.83 18.88
C ALA A 40 4.42 -7.99 18.80
N PRO A 41 4.78 -9.21 19.24
CA PRO A 41 3.80 -10.28 19.44
C PRO A 41 2.62 -9.79 20.29
N ASP A 42 1.41 -10.11 19.86
CA ASP A 42 0.14 -9.67 20.49
C ASP A 42 -0.08 -8.15 20.55
N GLN A 43 0.74 -7.35 19.86
CA GLN A 43 0.64 -5.90 19.77
C GLN A 43 0.69 -5.45 18.31
N PRO A 44 -0.38 -5.71 17.54
CA PRO A 44 -0.48 -5.21 16.17
C PRO A 44 -0.63 -3.69 16.16
N VAL A 45 -0.06 -3.05 15.14
CA VAL A 45 -0.32 -1.66 14.83
C VAL A 45 -1.49 -1.59 13.85
N VAL A 46 -2.55 -0.92 14.27
CA VAL A 46 -3.72 -0.63 13.44
C VAL A 46 -3.65 0.85 13.07
N ASP A 47 -3.65 1.13 11.76
CA ASP A 47 -3.80 2.49 11.25
C ASP A 47 -5.22 2.98 11.59
N GLU A 48 -5.32 3.76 12.65
CA GLU A 48 -6.55 4.42 13.06
C GLU A 48 -6.55 5.83 12.47
N GLU A 49 -7.23 6.03 11.34
CA GLU A 49 -7.37 7.35 10.71
C GLU A 49 -8.06 8.40 11.63
N GLU A 50 -8.53 8.05 12.85
CA GLU A 50 -9.44 8.88 13.67
C GLU A 50 -9.10 9.09 15.17
N GLU A 51 -8.09 8.48 15.80
CA GLU A 51 -7.77 8.74 17.23
C GLU A 51 -6.49 9.56 17.46
N ILE A 52 -6.72 10.83 17.81
CA ILE A 52 -5.70 11.83 18.17
C ILE A 52 -5.20 11.52 19.59
N GLN A 53 -4.19 10.66 19.74
CA GLN A 53 -3.26 10.71 20.88
C GLN A 53 -1.96 9.93 20.60
N ASP A 54 -0.83 10.65 20.64
CA ASP A 54 0.58 10.17 20.72
C ASP A 54 1.20 9.30 19.60
N ASN A 55 0.42 8.79 18.64
CA ASN A 55 0.97 7.95 17.54
C ASN A 55 1.67 8.73 16.41
N ASP A 56 1.70 10.06 16.46
CA ASP A 56 2.32 10.93 15.44
C ASP A 56 3.76 10.53 15.09
N LEU A 57 4.58 10.11 16.07
CA LEU A 57 5.97 9.74 15.82
C LEU A 57 6.11 8.36 15.17
N ILE A 58 5.26 7.41 15.55
CA ILE A 58 5.19 6.07 14.96
C ILE A 58 4.76 6.21 13.48
N GLU A 59 3.67 6.91 13.25
CA GLU A 59 3.12 7.20 11.91
C GLU A 59 4.12 7.94 11.02
N ARG A 60 4.80 8.97 11.54
CA ARG A 60 5.82 9.72 10.78
C ARG A 60 7.01 8.86 10.39
N ARG A 61 7.45 7.93 11.25
CA ARG A 61 8.55 7.00 10.95
C ARG A 61 8.16 6.00 9.87
N ALA A 62 6.96 5.42 9.97
CA ALA A 62 6.41 4.54 8.94
C ALA A 62 6.27 5.25 7.58
N ASP A 63 5.73 6.46 7.58
CA ASP A 63 5.63 7.31 6.39
C ASP A 63 7.00 7.68 5.80
N GLN A 64 8.00 7.95 6.65
CA GLN A 64 9.36 8.23 6.19
C GLN A 64 9.99 6.99 5.56
N TYR A 65 9.79 5.81 6.15
CA TYR A 65 10.23 4.55 5.57
C TYR A 65 9.58 4.32 4.20
N ALA A 66 8.27 4.51 4.07
CA ALA A 66 7.55 4.37 2.81
C ALA A 66 8.09 5.30 1.72
N ARG A 67 8.35 6.57 2.04
CA ARG A 67 8.97 7.53 1.10
C ARG A 67 10.38 7.09 0.68
N ARG A 68 11.22 6.66 1.61
CA ARG A 68 12.57 6.15 1.31
C ARG A 68 12.52 4.98 0.33
N VAL A 69 11.64 4.02 0.58
CA VAL A 69 11.52 2.81 -0.26
C VAL A 69 10.97 3.13 -1.64
N LEU A 70 9.90 3.94 -1.74
CA LEU A 70 9.17 4.14 -2.99
C LEU A 70 9.69 5.29 -3.85
N VAL A 71 10.29 6.30 -3.22
CA VAL A 71 10.73 7.54 -3.87
C VAL A 71 12.25 7.67 -3.82
N GLY A 72 12.93 6.99 -2.89
CA GLY A 72 14.38 7.16 -2.68
C GLY A 72 14.74 8.44 -1.94
N SER A 73 13.77 9.09 -1.29
CA SER A 73 13.97 10.34 -0.54
C SER A 73 13.20 10.35 0.77
N ASP A 74 13.73 11.06 1.76
CA ASP A 74 13.05 11.37 3.03
C ASP A 74 12.03 12.49 2.87
N THR A 75 12.26 13.36 1.89
CA THR A 75 11.44 14.53 1.63
C THR A 75 10.23 14.14 0.79
N THR A 76 9.10 14.77 1.11
CA THR A 76 7.92 14.70 0.24
C THR A 76 8.30 15.15 -1.16
N PRO A 77 7.86 14.43 -2.21
CA PRO A 77 7.99 14.90 -3.57
C PRO A 77 7.42 16.31 -3.72
N ASP A 78 8.24 17.25 -4.20
CA ASP A 78 7.81 18.59 -4.54
C ASP A 78 7.07 18.55 -5.90
N ILE A 79 5.80 18.14 -5.81
CA ILE A 79 4.89 18.04 -6.94
C ILE A 79 3.79 19.08 -6.74
N ASP A 80 4.16 20.35 -6.92
CA ASP A 80 3.18 21.41 -6.97
C ASP A 80 2.35 21.32 -8.26
N GLY A 81 1.03 21.33 -8.10
CA GLY A 81 0.08 21.29 -9.21
C GLY A 81 -1.27 21.86 -8.79
N ALA A 82 -1.70 22.94 -9.45
CA ALA A 82 -3.02 23.54 -9.21
C ALA A 82 -4.18 22.62 -9.66
N THR A 83 -3.89 21.62 -10.50
CA THR A 83 -4.87 20.69 -11.05
C THR A 83 -4.34 19.25 -11.05
N PRO A 84 -5.24 18.23 -11.08
CA PRO A 84 -4.81 16.83 -11.20
C PRO A 84 -3.94 16.55 -12.44
N LYS A 85 -4.14 17.30 -13.54
CA LYS A 85 -3.34 17.15 -14.77
C LYS A 85 -1.91 17.67 -14.58
N ASP A 86 -1.76 18.78 -13.87
CA ASP A 86 -0.43 19.32 -13.54
C ASP A 86 0.32 18.38 -12.61
N LEU A 87 -0.37 17.85 -11.60
CA LEU A 87 0.19 16.85 -10.68
C LEU A 87 0.67 15.60 -11.44
N ALA A 88 -0.16 15.08 -12.36
CA ALA A 88 0.21 13.95 -13.21
C ALA A 88 1.42 14.25 -14.10
N ARG A 89 1.43 15.41 -14.78
CA ARG A 89 2.53 15.84 -15.65
C ARG A 89 3.84 15.94 -14.86
N ARG A 90 3.80 16.59 -13.70
CA ARG A 90 4.99 16.79 -12.87
C ARG A 90 5.51 15.49 -12.27
N ALA A 91 4.63 14.60 -11.83
CA ALA A 91 5.02 13.26 -11.38
C ALA A 91 5.68 12.44 -12.51
N ALA A 92 5.17 12.53 -13.74
CA ALA A 92 5.78 11.86 -14.89
C ALA A 92 7.14 12.46 -15.28
N GLU A 93 7.34 13.77 -15.10
CA GLU A 93 8.66 14.41 -15.25
C GLU A 93 9.66 13.91 -14.23
N LEU A 94 9.25 13.84 -12.95
CA LEU A 94 10.08 13.31 -11.87
C LEU A 94 10.40 11.82 -12.04
N GLU A 95 9.43 11.02 -12.52
CA GLU A 95 9.67 9.62 -12.84
C GLU A 95 10.79 9.46 -13.88
N ARG A 96 10.80 10.31 -14.92
CA ARG A 96 11.86 10.27 -15.94
C ARG A 96 13.23 10.68 -15.41
N SER A 97 13.30 11.64 -14.48
CA SER A 97 14.57 12.13 -13.96
C SER A 97 15.12 11.31 -12.78
N THR A 98 14.25 10.68 -12.00
CA THR A 98 14.63 9.98 -10.75
C THR A 98 14.43 8.47 -10.80
N GLY A 99 13.59 7.97 -11.71
CA GLY A 99 13.17 6.56 -11.76
C GLY A 99 12.06 6.19 -10.77
N ALA A 100 11.67 7.09 -9.86
CA ALA A 100 10.58 6.84 -8.91
C ALA A 100 9.23 6.79 -9.63
N ASN A 101 8.39 5.80 -9.32
CA ASN A 101 7.12 5.59 -10.03
C ASN A 101 6.17 6.79 -9.88
N ALA A 102 5.60 7.28 -10.98
CA ALA A 102 4.74 8.47 -10.94
C ALA A 102 3.49 8.29 -10.05
N SER A 103 2.91 7.08 -9.99
CA SER A 103 1.75 6.83 -9.13
C SER A 103 2.14 6.82 -7.65
N THR A 104 3.30 6.28 -7.28
CA THR A 104 3.77 6.29 -5.88
C THR A 104 4.15 7.70 -5.45
N LEU A 105 4.79 8.47 -6.32
CA LEU A 105 5.08 9.89 -6.13
C LEU A 105 3.82 10.71 -5.80
N ILE A 106 2.74 10.51 -6.56
CA ILE A 106 1.45 11.19 -6.36
C ILE A 106 0.82 10.84 -5.01
N PHE A 107 0.83 9.57 -4.61
CA PHE A 107 0.24 9.17 -3.32
C PHE A 107 1.13 9.52 -2.13
N ALA A 108 2.46 9.57 -2.31
CA ALA A 108 3.37 10.13 -1.30
C ALA A 108 3.13 11.62 -1.06
N TRP A 109 2.82 12.39 -2.12
CA TRP A 109 2.37 13.77 -2.00
C TRP A 109 1.05 13.86 -1.21
N ALA A 110 0.05 13.04 -1.54
CA ALA A 110 -1.23 13.07 -0.85
C ALA A 110 -1.13 12.69 0.64
N ARG A 111 -0.23 11.76 1.00
CA ARG A 111 -0.01 11.35 2.39
C ARG A 111 0.65 12.44 3.23
N HIS A 112 1.47 13.29 2.64
CA HIS A 112 2.19 14.33 3.39
C HIS A 112 1.25 15.38 4.01
N ALA A 113 0.16 15.70 3.32
CA ALA A 113 -0.90 16.57 3.82
C ALA A 113 -2.24 15.83 3.69
N PRO A 114 -2.53 14.87 4.58
CA PRO A 114 -3.64 13.96 4.39
C PRO A 114 -4.97 14.72 4.45
N SER A 115 -5.74 14.66 3.37
CA SER A 115 -7.10 15.15 3.31
C SER A 115 -7.87 14.41 2.22
N SER A 116 -9.18 14.28 2.38
CA SER A 116 -10.04 13.67 1.35
C SER A 116 -9.89 14.38 -0.01
N ALA A 117 -9.67 15.69 -0.02
CA ALA A 117 -9.44 16.47 -1.23
C ALA A 117 -8.12 16.11 -1.93
N ASN A 118 -7.04 15.91 -1.18
CA ASN A 118 -5.74 15.51 -1.73
C ASN A 118 -5.76 14.08 -2.26
N TYR A 119 -6.41 13.15 -1.56
CA TYR A 119 -6.58 11.78 -2.07
C TYR A 119 -7.46 11.73 -3.33
N GLN A 120 -8.54 12.51 -3.40
CA GLN A 120 -9.34 12.63 -4.62
C GLN A 120 -8.52 13.20 -5.78
N THR A 121 -7.73 14.24 -5.53
CA THR A 121 -6.82 14.84 -6.51
C THR A 121 -5.78 13.83 -7.00
N ALA A 122 -5.19 13.05 -6.11
CA ALA A 122 -4.27 11.97 -6.42
C ALA A 122 -4.90 10.89 -7.32
N THR A 123 -6.10 10.41 -6.97
CA THR A 123 -6.83 9.46 -7.82
C THR A 123 -7.11 10.03 -9.21
N LEU A 124 -7.50 11.31 -9.33
CA LEU A 124 -7.73 11.96 -10.62
C LEU A 124 -6.43 12.12 -11.43
N ALA A 125 -5.31 12.43 -10.77
CA ALA A 125 -4.01 12.56 -11.42
C ALA A 125 -3.52 11.21 -11.95
N VAL A 126 -3.62 10.14 -11.15
CA VAL A 126 -3.24 8.79 -11.56
C VAL A 126 -4.16 8.25 -12.68
N LYS A 127 -5.45 8.65 -12.69
CA LYS A 127 -6.35 8.40 -13.83
C LYS A 127 -5.85 9.09 -15.10
N ALA A 128 -5.38 10.33 -15.02
CA ALA A 128 -4.80 11.03 -16.17
C ALA A 128 -3.52 10.37 -16.70
N LEU A 129 -2.82 9.59 -15.87
CA LEU A 129 -1.70 8.74 -16.27
C LEU A 129 -2.12 7.35 -16.79
N TYR A 130 -3.41 7.00 -16.76
CA TYR A 130 -3.95 5.66 -17.05
C TYR A 130 -3.39 4.56 -16.13
N ARG A 131 -3.03 4.89 -14.89
CA ARG A 131 -2.38 3.97 -13.92
C ARG A 131 -3.21 3.73 -12.64
N HIS A 132 -4.54 3.83 -12.74
CA HIS A 132 -5.45 3.85 -11.58
C HIS A 132 -6.12 2.50 -11.27
N VAL A 133 -5.75 1.44 -11.97
CA VAL A 133 -6.29 0.08 -11.79
C VAL A 133 -5.17 -0.95 -11.88
N GLY A 134 -5.44 -2.16 -11.37
CA GLY A 134 -4.54 -3.30 -11.50
C GLY A 134 -3.80 -3.69 -10.23
N ALA A 135 -4.00 -2.99 -9.11
CA ALA A 135 -3.36 -3.33 -7.84
C ALA A 135 -3.70 -4.75 -7.38
N ARG A 136 -4.97 -5.14 -7.45
CA ARG A 136 -5.40 -6.51 -7.12
C ARG A 136 -4.74 -7.57 -7.97
N LYS A 137 -4.68 -7.33 -9.28
CA LYS A 137 -4.08 -8.27 -10.22
C LYS A 137 -2.60 -8.45 -9.89
N GLN A 138 -1.87 -7.37 -9.65
CA GLN A 138 -0.46 -7.43 -9.23
C GLN A 138 -0.28 -8.15 -7.90
N LEU A 139 -1.10 -7.84 -6.88
CA LEU A 139 -1.03 -8.57 -5.60
C LEU A 139 -1.25 -10.06 -5.80
N ARG A 140 -2.22 -10.43 -6.64
CA ARG A 140 -2.52 -11.83 -6.92
C ARG A 140 -1.34 -12.52 -7.62
N GLU A 141 -0.77 -11.88 -8.63
CA GLU A 141 0.42 -12.40 -9.34
C GLU A 141 1.59 -12.60 -8.38
N LEU A 142 1.85 -11.64 -7.48
CA LEU A 142 2.89 -11.75 -6.46
C LEU A 142 2.58 -12.86 -5.44
N PHE A 143 1.32 -13.00 -5.04
CA PHE A 143 0.89 -14.07 -4.13
C PHE A 143 1.15 -15.44 -4.77
N ASP A 144 0.68 -15.66 -6.00
CA ASP A 144 0.87 -16.93 -6.71
C ASP A 144 2.36 -17.25 -6.95
N GLN A 145 3.20 -16.22 -7.11
CA GLN A 145 4.64 -16.37 -7.31
C GLN A 145 5.40 -16.72 -6.02
N HIS A 146 4.96 -16.21 -4.87
CA HIS A 146 5.73 -16.25 -3.62
C HIS A 146 5.11 -17.10 -2.51
N VAL A 147 3.87 -17.55 -2.66
CA VAL A 147 3.17 -18.35 -1.65
C VAL A 147 2.91 -19.75 -2.17
N ASP A 148 3.57 -20.74 -1.58
CA ASP A 148 3.31 -22.15 -1.85
C ASP A 148 2.13 -22.66 -1.01
N LEU A 149 0.95 -22.69 -1.61
CA LEU A 149 -0.26 -23.24 -0.99
C LEU A 149 -0.26 -24.76 -0.87
N THR A 150 0.62 -25.47 -1.59
CA THR A 150 0.65 -26.94 -1.56
C THR A 150 1.19 -27.46 -0.23
N ALA A 151 2.04 -26.67 0.44
CA ALA A 151 2.57 -26.96 1.76
C ALA A 151 1.57 -26.71 2.91
N ALA A 152 0.48 -25.99 2.66
CA ALA A 152 -0.52 -25.66 3.67
C ALA A 152 -1.49 -26.84 3.93
N THR A 153 -2.07 -26.91 5.13
CA THR A 153 -3.14 -27.88 5.40
C THR A 153 -4.41 -27.52 4.62
N GLU A 154 -5.35 -28.45 4.49
CA GLU A 154 -6.62 -28.17 3.83
C GLU A 154 -7.42 -27.05 4.51
N THR A 155 -7.42 -27.03 5.85
CA THR A 155 -8.05 -25.98 6.65
C THR A 155 -7.38 -24.62 6.43
N ASP A 156 -6.05 -24.56 6.42
CA ASP A 156 -5.32 -23.31 6.19
C ASP A 156 -5.55 -22.79 4.77
N ARG A 157 -5.58 -23.70 3.77
CA ARG A 157 -5.93 -23.33 2.39
C ARG A 157 -7.34 -22.73 2.31
N ALA A 158 -8.31 -23.32 2.99
CA ALA A 158 -9.68 -22.82 3.02
C ALA A 158 -9.76 -21.42 3.65
N LEU A 159 -9.05 -21.20 4.76
CA LEU A 159 -8.96 -19.87 5.39
C LEU A 159 -8.28 -18.85 4.48
N LEU A 160 -7.17 -19.22 3.84
CA LEU A 160 -6.47 -18.32 2.93
C LEU A 160 -7.33 -17.94 1.71
N ARG A 161 -8.16 -18.86 1.18
CA ARG A 161 -9.13 -18.57 0.10
C ARG A 161 -10.08 -17.43 0.46
N CYS A 162 -10.55 -17.39 1.71
CA CYS A 162 -11.39 -16.30 2.21
C CYS A 162 -10.65 -14.95 2.22
N VAL A 163 -9.33 -14.96 2.47
CA VAL A 163 -8.50 -13.75 2.57
C VAL A 163 -8.17 -13.15 1.20
N TYR A 164 -7.83 -13.98 0.20
CA TYR A 164 -7.49 -13.49 -1.15
C TYR A 164 -8.68 -13.50 -2.15
N GLY A 165 -9.89 -13.85 -1.68
CA GLY A 165 -11.14 -13.62 -2.41
C GLY A 165 -11.40 -14.58 -3.58
N GLU A 166 -10.90 -15.81 -3.54
CA GLU A 166 -11.37 -16.84 -4.47
C GLU A 166 -12.68 -17.45 -3.95
N PRO A 167 -13.81 -17.32 -4.68
CA PRO A 167 -14.97 -18.15 -4.39
C PRO A 167 -14.58 -19.61 -4.61
N GLU A 168 -15.05 -20.51 -3.73
CA GLU A 168 -14.94 -21.95 -3.94
C GLU A 168 -15.39 -22.28 -5.36
N ARG A 169 -14.50 -22.87 -6.17
CA ARG A 169 -14.96 -23.58 -7.37
C ARG A 169 -15.79 -24.74 -6.84
N HIS A 170 -17.11 -24.60 -6.89
CA HIS A 170 -17.97 -25.77 -6.86
C HIS A 170 -17.42 -26.71 -7.94
N GLU A 171 -16.84 -27.83 -7.52
CA GLU A 171 -16.56 -28.94 -8.41
C GLU A 171 -17.87 -29.21 -9.14
N ALA A 172 -17.89 -28.87 -10.43
CA ALA A 172 -18.99 -29.27 -11.29
C ALA A 172 -18.92 -30.80 -11.32
N THR A 173 -19.80 -31.41 -10.53
CA THR A 173 -20.06 -32.84 -10.52
C THR A 173 -20.29 -33.28 -11.96
N VAL A 174 -19.50 -34.27 -12.39
CA VAL A 174 -19.61 -34.98 -13.67
C VAL A 174 -21.02 -35.55 -13.87
#